data_AF-A0A8R7R2D8-F1
#
_entry.id   AF-A0A8R7R2D8-F1
#
_cell.length_a   1.000
_cell.length_b   1.000
_cell.length_c   1.000
_cell.angle_alpha   90.00
_cell.angle_beta   90.00
_cell.angle_gamma   90.00
#
_symmetry.space_group_name_H-M   'P 1'
#
loop_
_entity.id
_entity.type
_entity.pdbx_description
1 polymer ?
#
loop_
_entity_poly.entity_id
_entity_poly.type
_entity_poly.pdbx_seq_one_letter_code
_entity_poly.pdbx_strand_id
1 'polypeptide(L)'
;MSSSSISRSTGGSSRRQSHAPVPYRQAPLAYEPAKFCLCAPRAKAPMWISWSDSNPGRRYLACPRGRSFGCGFFQWVDDEMSPFLTQLLLDLRNAVWALEAHNRILDRNVHGWRSPNVEHIQ
;
A
#
# COMPACT_ATOMS: atom_id res chain seq x y z
N MET A 1 9.03 -12.56 -31.82
CA MET A 1 8.81 -11.30 -31.08
C MET A 1 7.98 -11.64 -29.85
N SER A 2 8.60 -11.67 -28.67
CA SER A 2 7.87 -11.84 -27.40
C SER A 2 8.57 -11.02 -26.33
N SER A 3 7.92 -9.93 -25.94
CA SER A 3 8.41 -8.94 -25.00
C SER A 3 8.20 -9.45 -23.58
N SER A 4 9.28 -9.71 -22.84
CA SER A 4 9.23 -9.99 -21.40
C SER A 4 9.38 -8.69 -20.64
N SER A 5 8.29 -8.15 -20.12
CA SER A 5 8.28 -6.97 -19.24
C SER A 5 8.87 -7.32 -17.88
N ILE A 6 10.06 -6.79 -17.58
CA ILE A 6 10.73 -6.94 -16.28
C ILE A 6 10.03 -6.05 -15.26
N SER A 7 9.22 -6.64 -14.39
CA SER A 7 8.65 -6.00 -13.21
C SER A 7 9.77 -5.72 -12.19
N ARG A 8 10.41 -4.55 -12.28
CA ARG A 8 11.37 -4.10 -11.26
C ARG A 8 10.61 -3.66 -10.01
N SER A 9 10.39 -4.60 -9.10
CA SER A 9 9.95 -4.34 -7.73
C SER A 9 11.09 -3.64 -6.97
N THR A 10 11.04 -2.31 -6.88
CA THR A 10 11.92 -1.56 -5.97
C THR A 10 11.46 -1.76 -4.53
N GLY A 11 12.19 -2.60 -3.81
CA GLY A 11 12.01 -2.83 -2.39
C GLY A 11 12.30 -1.58 -1.55
N GLY A 12 11.49 -1.39 -0.51
CA GLY A 12 11.62 -0.32 0.45
C GLY A 12 10.91 -0.66 1.76
N SER A 13 11.68 -1.18 2.71
CA SER A 13 11.44 -1.22 4.16
C SER A 13 10.27 -2.04 4.70
N SER A 14 10.64 -3.22 5.17
CA SER A 14 10.00 -4.09 6.14
C SER A 14 9.45 -3.34 7.37
N ARG A 15 8.19 -2.92 7.30
CA ARG A 15 7.28 -2.96 8.44
C ARG A 15 6.01 -3.61 7.93
N ARG A 16 5.46 -4.57 8.69
CA ARG A 16 4.15 -5.17 8.45
C ARG A 16 3.08 -4.08 8.55
N GLN A 17 3.00 -3.21 7.56
CA GLN A 17 1.88 -2.33 7.35
C GLN A 17 0.85 -3.20 6.65
N SER A 18 -0.28 -3.40 7.32
CA SER A 18 -1.52 -3.83 6.70
C SER A 18 -1.59 -3.22 5.30
N HIS A 19 -1.73 -4.09 4.30
CA HIS A 19 -1.84 -3.69 2.90
C HIS A 19 -2.88 -2.56 2.77
N ALA A 20 -2.66 -1.62 1.84
CA ALA A 20 -3.63 -0.55 1.61
C ALA A 20 -5.02 -1.18 1.41
N PRO A 21 -6.05 -0.76 2.19
CA PRO A 21 -7.38 -1.37 2.14
C PRO A 21 -8.05 -1.17 0.77
N VAL A 22 -7.56 -0.21 -0.03
CA VAL A 22 -8.07 0.09 -1.36
C VAL A 22 -6.91 0.35 -2.33
N PRO A 23 -7.08 0.01 -3.63
CA PRO A 23 -6.11 0.35 -4.66
C PRO A 23 -5.94 1.87 -4.86
N TYR A 24 -4.73 2.27 -5.28
CA TYR A 24 -4.48 3.65 -5.70
C TYR A 24 -5.17 3.95 -7.03
N ARG A 25 -6.03 4.97 -7.06
CA ARG A 25 -6.68 5.44 -8.30
C ARG A 25 -5.75 6.29 -9.18
N GLN A 26 -4.82 7.00 -8.56
CA GLN A 26 -3.82 7.82 -9.23
C GLN A 26 -2.43 7.23 -8.98
N ALA A 27 -1.62 7.13 -10.03
CA ALA A 27 -0.25 6.66 -9.89
C ALA A 27 0.55 7.64 -9.00
N PRO A 28 1.43 7.15 -8.09
CA PRO A 28 2.11 8.01 -7.11
C PRO A 28 2.91 9.17 -7.70
N LEU A 29 3.37 9.07 -8.96
CA LEU A 29 4.16 10.10 -9.63
C LEU A 29 3.37 10.94 -10.65
N ALA A 30 2.07 10.71 -10.80
CA ALA A 30 1.25 11.33 -11.84
C ALA A 30 0.63 12.69 -11.45
N TYR A 31 0.96 13.24 -10.28
CA TYR A 31 0.46 14.54 -9.85
C TYR A 31 1.28 15.70 -10.44
N GLU A 32 0.68 16.87 -10.61
CA GLU A 32 1.35 18.11 -11.00
C GLU A 32 0.92 19.28 -10.07
N PRO A 33 1.78 20.29 -9.86
CA PRO A 33 3.17 20.38 -10.31
C PRO A 33 4.10 19.41 -9.57
N ALA A 34 5.12 18.90 -10.27
CA ALA A 34 6.10 17.99 -9.68
C ALA A 34 6.87 18.59 -8.51
N LYS A 35 6.98 17.83 -7.41
CA LYS A 35 7.81 18.18 -6.25
C LYS A 35 8.93 17.16 -6.10
N PHE A 36 10.14 17.64 -5.86
CA PHE A 36 11.35 16.81 -5.82
C PHE A 36 11.92 16.73 -4.42
N CYS A 37 12.47 15.57 -4.08
CA CYS A 37 13.24 15.42 -2.85
C CYS A 37 14.63 16.09 -2.98
N LEU A 38 15.35 16.19 -1.86
CA LEU A 38 16.67 16.81 -1.78
C LEU A 38 17.84 15.82 -2.01
N CYS A 39 17.56 14.57 -2.37
CA CYS A 39 18.61 13.61 -2.70
C CYS A 39 19.37 14.02 -3.97
N ALA A 40 20.60 13.50 -4.10
CA ALA A 40 21.35 13.48 -5.35
C ALA A 40 21.39 12.04 -5.91
N PRO A 41 20.98 11.79 -7.17
CA PRO A 41 20.23 12.71 -8.03
C PRO A 41 18.83 13.02 -7.46
N ARG A 42 18.26 14.19 -7.84
CA ARG A 42 16.90 14.57 -7.45
C ARG A 42 15.89 13.63 -8.08
N ALA A 43 14.87 13.25 -7.31
CA ALA A 43 13.78 12.40 -7.76
C ALA A 43 12.44 13.03 -7.38
N LYS A 44 11.43 12.89 -8.26
CA LYS A 44 10.04 13.29 -7.96
C LYS A 44 9.55 12.47 -6.77
N ALA A 45 8.97 13.14 -5.78
CA ALA A 45 8.50 12.51 -4.56
C ALA A 45 7.18 11.79 -4.82
N PRO A 46 7.07 10.46 -4.67
CA PRO A 46 5.79 9.78 -4.81
C PRO A 46 4.74 10.29 -3.79
N MET A 47 3.51 10.38 -4.26
CA MET A 47 2.32 10.64 -3.45
C MET A 47 1.75 9.34 -2.90
N TRP A 48 1.72 9.25 -1.59
CA TRP A 48 1.19 8.13 -0.82
C TRP A 48 -0.07 8.54 -0.09
N ILE A 49 -0.82 7.53 0.38
CA ILE A 49 -1.96 7.69 1.28
C ILE A 49 -1.52 7.14 2.63
N SER A 50 -1.70 7.93 3.68
CA SER A 50 -1.50 7.47 5.04
C SER A 50 -2.67 6.58 5.46
N TRP A 51 -2.35 5.44 6.08
CA TRP A 51 -3.31 4.53 6.68
C TRP A 51 -3.06 4.38 8.19
N SER A 52 -2.39 5.36 8.81
CA SER A 52 -2.26 5.41 10.28
C SER A 52 -3.57 5.84 10.93
N ASP A 53 -3.69 5.58 12.23
CA ASP A 53 -4.88 5.96 12.99
C ASP A 53 -5.07 7.47 13.11
N SER A 54 -3.95 8.20 13.19
CA SER A 54 -3.96 9.66 13.32
C SER A 54 -4.24 10.41 12.01
N ASN A 55 -3.98 9.78 10.86
CA ASN A 55 -4.09 10.42 9.56
C ASN A 55 -4.58 9.39 8.52
N PRO A 56 -5.74 8.75 8.70
CA PRO A 56 -6.25 7.81 7.71
C PRO A 56 -6.58 8.57 6.42
N GLY A 57 -6.39 7.97 5.25
CA GLY A 57 -6.77 8.57 3.97
C GLY A 57 -6.00 9.82 3.51
N ARG A 58 -5.24 10.49 4.39
CA ARG A 58 -4.56 11.75 4.07
C ARG A 58 -3.35 11.52 3.17
N ARG A 59 -3.28 12.25 2.04
CA ARG A 59 -2.17 12.10 1.09
C ARG A 59 -0.93 12.89 1.51
N TYR A 60 0.23 12.30 1.29
CA TYR A 60 1.53 12.93 1.53
C TYR A 60 2.53 12.61 0.44
N LEU A 61 3.47 13.51 0.21
CA LEU A 61 4.65 13.29 -0.62
C LEU A 61 5.82 12.89 0.28
N ALA A 62 6.61 11.91 -0.12
CA ALA A 62 7.80 11.52 0.63
C ALA A 62 8.98 11.16 -0.27
N CYS A 63 10.18 11.26 0.29
CA CYS A 63 11.39 10.79 -0.39
C CYS A 63 11.25 9.31 -0.79
N PRO A 64 11.52 8.94 -2.06
CA PRO A 64 11.42 7.54 -2.50
C PRO A 64 12.43 6.61 -1.82
N ARG A 65 13.52 7.15 -1.25
CA ARG A 65 14.49 6.39 -0.44
C ARG A 65 14.03 6.15 1.01
N GLY A 66 12.83 6.62 1.37
CA GLY A 66 12.27 6.48 2.71
C GLY A 66 12.89 7.43 3.74
N ARG A 67 12.45 7.32 5.00
CA ARG A 67 12.93 8.18 6.10
C ARG A 67 14.34 7.81 6.58
N SER A 68 14.68 6.52 6.61
CA SER A 68 15.95 6.05 7.18
C SER A 68 17.16 6.28 6.27
N PHE A 69 16.98 6.20 4.95
CA PHE A 69 18.06 6.28 3.96
C PHE A 69 17.88 7.44 2.97
N GLY A 70 16.79 8.19 3.10
CA GLY A 70 16.50 9.35 2.25
C GLY A 70 16.82 10.67 2.92
N CYS A 71 16.59 11.76 2.19
CA CYS A 71 16.85 13.12 2.66
C CYS A 71 15.78 13.65 3.62
N GLY A 72 14.88 12.80 4.12
CA GLY A 72 13.78 13.21 5.01
C GLY A 72 12.67 14.05 4.37
N PHE A 73 12.68 14.28 3.05
CA PHE A 73 11.62 15.05 2.38
C PHE A 73 10.24 14.46 2.67
N PHE A 74 9.34 15.30 3.18
CA PHE A 74 7.96 14.96 3.53
C PHE A 74 7.07 16.20 3.41
N GLN A 75 5.88 16.06 2.84
CA GLN A 75 4.90 17.14 2.80
C GLN A 75 3.47 16.58 2.74
N TRP A 76 2.57 17.10 3.56
CA TRP A 76 1.14 16.82 3.43
C TRP A 76 0.57 17.48 2.18
N VAL A 77 -0.26 16.74 1.45
CA VAL A 77 -0.97 17.23 0.25
C VAL A 77 -2.35 17.75 0.63
N ASP A 78 -3.07 16.95 1.41
CA ASP A 78 -4.40 17.29 1.90
C ASP A 78 -4.33 17.93 3.29
N ASP A 79 -5.34 18.71 3.64
CA ASP A 79 -5.52 19.21 5.00
C ASP A 79 -5.93 18.09 5.96
N GLU A 80 -5.94 18.41 7.26
CA GLU A 80 -6.48 17.51 8.26
C GLU A 80 -7.98 17.32 8.05
N MET A 81 -8.42 16.08 8.16
CA MET A 81 -9.84 15.76 8.06
C MET A 81 -10.53 16.02 9.39
N SER A 82 -11.84 16.23 9.35
CA SER A 82 -12.65 16.36 10.55
C SER A 82 -12.58 15.08 11.41
N PRO A 83 -12.82 15.17 12.73
CA PRO A 83 -12.85 14.00 13.61
C PRO A 83 -13.85 12.93 13.14
N PHE A 84 -15.02 13.35 12.63
CA PHE A 84 -16.03 12.44 12.10
C PHE A 84 -15.51 11.65 10.88
N LEU A 85 -14.94 12.34 9.89
CA LEU A 85 -14.42 11.68 8.69
C LEU A 85 -13.22 10.78 9.02
N THR A 86 -12.38 11.21 9.96
CA THR A 86 -11.29 10.40 10.49
C THR A 86 -11.82 9.09 11.07
N GLN A 87 -12.80 9.15 11.99
CA GLN A 87 -13.37 7.95 12.59
C GLN A 87 -14.04 7.04 11.56
N LEU A 88 -14.85 7.61 10.66
CA LEU A 88 -15.53 6.84 9.61
C LEU A 88 -14.54 6.06 8.73
N LEU A 89 -13.42 6.69 8.34
CA LEU A 89 -12.40 6.02 7.52
C LEU A 89 -11.65 4.93 8.29
N LEU A 90 -11.45 5.09 9.60
CA LEU A 90 -10.88 4.03 10.44
C LEU A 90 -11.82 2.83 10.51
N ASP A 91 -13.11 3.06 10.75
CA ASP A 91 -14.12 2.00 10.84
C ASP A 91 -14.20 1.20 9.53
N LEU A 92 -14.26 1.90 8.39
CA LEU A 92 -14.28 1.28 7.07
C LEU A 92 -12.99 0.50 6.77
N ARG A 93 -11.82 1.08 7.06
CA ARG A 93 -10.52 0.39 6.89
C ARG A 93 -10.46 -0.88 7.72
N ASN A 94 -10.91 -0.82 8.98
CA ASN A 94 -10.91 -1.96 9.89
C ASN A 94 -11.87 -3.06 9.40
N ALA A 95 -13.06 -2.68 8.91
CA ALA A 95 -14.00 -3.60 8.32
C ALA A 95 -13.42 -4.31 7.07
N VAL A 96 -12.75 -3.57 6.18
CA VAL A 96 -12.06 -4.15 5.01
C VAL A 96 -10.99 -5.15 5.44
N TRP A 97 -10.13 -4.79 6.39
CA TRP A 97 -9.08 -5.70 6.88
C TRP A 97 -9.65 -6.96 7.55
N ALA A 98 -10.75 -6.83 8.30
CA ALA A 98 -11.45 -7.97 8.89
C ALA A 98 -12.00 -8.91 7.80
N LEU A 99 -12.62 -8.36 6.76
CA LEU A 99 -13.12 -9.11 5.62
C LEU A 99 -11.97 -9.78 4.84
N GLU A 100 -10.87 -9.08 4.59
CA GLU A 100 -9.68 -9.67 3.95
C GLU A 100 -9.05 -10.79 4.78
N ALA A 101 -9.05 -10.67 6.11
CA ALA A 101 -8.61 -11.73 6.99
C ALA A 101 -9.52 -12.96 6.90
N HIS A 102 -10.84 -12.77 6.88
CA HIS A 102 -11.81 -13.86 6.71
C HIS A 102 -11.69 -14.53 5.34
N ASN A 103 -11.57 -13.76 4.25
CA ASN A 103 -11.39 -14.32 2.91
C ASN A 103 -10.12 -15.17 2.82
N ARG A 104 -9.01 -14.72 3.40
CA ARG A 104 -7.77 -15.53 3.45
C ARG A 104 -7.94 -16.87 4.17
N ILE A 105 -8.81 -16.94 5.19
CA ILE A 105 -9.13 -18.19 5.88
C ILE A 105 -9.98 -19.08 4.99
N LEU A 106 -11.02 -18.52 4.35
CA LEU A 106 -11.89 -19.26 3.43
C LEU A 106 -11.11 -19.81 2.24
N ASP A 107 -10.25 -19.01 1.62
CA ASP A 107 -9.40 -19.42 0.49
C ASP A 107 -8.51 -20.60 0.88
N ARG A 108 -7.91 -20.57 2.08
CA ARG A 108 -7.12 -21.70 2.59
C ARG A 108 -7.95 -22.96 2.77
N ASN A 109 -9.17 -22.85 3.26
CA ASN A 109 -10.06 -24.01 3.43
C ASN A 109 -10.48 -24.61 2.08
N VAL A 110 -10.81 -23.76 1.10
CA VAL A 110 -11.20 -24.19 -0.25
C VAL A 110 -10.01 -24.83 -0.99
N HIS A 111 -8.82 -24.23 -0.92
CA HIS A 111 -7.62 -24.77 -1.58
C HIS A 111 -7.00 -25.95 -0.82
N GLY A 112 -7.12 -26.00 0.51
CA GLY A 112 -6.70 -27.14 1.33
C GLY A 112 -7.57 -28.39 1.12
N TRP A 113 -8.85 -28.20 0.75
CA TRP A 113 -9.75 -29.30 0.38
C TRP A 113 -9.45 -29.90 -1.00
N ARG A 114 -8.75 -29.17 -1.89
CA ARG A 114 -8.37 -29.63 -3.24
C ARG A 114 -7.08 -30.47 -3.29
N SER A 115 -6.70 -31.13 -2.20
CA SER A 115 -5.71 -32.23 -2.25
C SER A 115 -6.47 -33.56 -2.32
N PRO A 116 -6.57 -34.20 -3.49
CA PRO A 116 -7.17 -35.52 -3.55
C PRO A 116 -6.14 -36.51 -2.98
N ASN A 117 -6.48 -37.13 -1.86
CA ASN A 117 -6.04 -38.50 -1.59
C ASN A 117 -6.63 -39.37 -2.70
N VAL A 118 -5.91 -39.53 -3.81
CA VAL A 118 -6.03 -40.75 -4.62
C VAL A 118 -5.02 -41.71 -4.04
N GLU A 119 -5.46 -42.45 -3.03
CA GLU A 119 -4.70 -43.62 -2.60
C GLU A 119 -4.58 -44.59 -3.77
N HIS A 120 -3.33 -44.93 -4.04
CA HIS A 120 -2.91 -46.05 -4.85
C HIS A 120 -3.48 -47.33 -4.20
N ILE A 121 -4.51 -47.93 -4.78
CA ILE A 121 -4.93 -49.28 -4.44
C ILE A 121 -4.92 -50.12 -5.72
N GLN A 122 -3.83 -50.89 -5.80
CA GLN A 122 -3.53 -52.15 -6.51
C GLN A 122 -4.16 -52.40 -7.89
#